data_AF-A0A1Y1UBZ3-F1
#
_entry.id   AF-A0A1Y1UBZ3-F1
#
_cell.length_a   1.000
_cell.length_b   1.000
_cell.length_c   1.000
_cell.angle_alpha   90.00
_cell.angle_beta   90.00
_cell.angle_gamma   90.00
#
_symmetry.space_group_name_H-M   'P 1'
#
loop_
_entity.id
_entity.type
_entity.pdbx_description
1 polymer ?
#
loop_
_entity_poly.entity_id
_entity_poly.type
_entity_poly.pdbx_seq_one_letter_code
_entity_poly.pdbx_strand_id
1 'polypeptide(L)'
;MNQIPLRPLDVTRPSESELEPEDRIVDSDFRAVIICISSFLLIFTTCGTLFSFGVFQDLYQTMSHEPGNPFSGASPAMIDLVGTLGVSFQSVFAPFATAWAKRFSPTAVSSLGGLMFLLGCILASYSTKLWQFILTQGMMLGIGTCLSNMPAVTVAPTWYGPRRGLAMGIILSGTGVGGVAWTPVIQALNQRYGFRMTLRIAGAVTAGMIVLPATLLRWDSASQRRIDQERRNMSLAAKILNIPLLDWQVANSRKFTAQLFSASCQGAAYYTPIFFFSAYARTLGYSATTGASFIAITNACNAIGKIGVGFVADKWGRLNSLFVTTLISTAITFGLWLPSTLDIDVVPSRVLFIAYSIAFGLFASPYVALFPTSLVELFGPAHFASVNGCLYMARGIAALIGTPVAGALIMRDVDSPQAYRSMTIMVGALLAAASGGVLWARIENRR
;
A
#
# COMPACT_ATOMS: atom_id res chain seq x y z
N MET A 1 36.16 0.94 -65.88
CA MET A 1 35.28 0.33 -64.85
C MET A 1 36.15 0.05 -63.64
N ASN A 2 36.28 1.02 -62.73
CA ASN A 2 37.14 0.91 -61.54
C ASN A 2 36.41 0.10 -60.46
N GLN A 3 36.96 -1.06 -60.10
CA GLN A 3 36.52 -1.83 -58.94
C GLN A 3 37.14 -1.22 -57.67
N ILE A 4 36.28 -0.73 -56.77
CA ILE A 4 36.64 -0.32 -55.42
C ILE A 4 36.70 -1.60 -54.56
N PRO A 5 37.82 -1.92 -53.87
CA PRO A 5 37.84 -3.05 -52.96
C PRO A 5 37.08 -2.71 -51.67
N LEU A 6 36.12 -3.56 -51.30
CA LEU A 6 35.38 -3.49 -50.05
C LEU A 6 36.35 -3.78 -48.88
N ARG A 7 36.53 -2.80 -48.00
CA ARG A 7 37.14 -2.98 -46.67
C ARG A 7 36.21 -3.84 -45.80
N PRO A 8 36.70 -4.84 -45.07
CA PRO A 8 35.90 -5.48 -44.04
C PRO A 8 35.63 -4.47 -42.92
N LEU A 9 34.35 -4.28 -42.58
CA LEU A 9 33.92 -3.60 -41.36
C LEU A 9 34.33 -4.48 -40.18
N ASP A 10 35.49 -4.20 -39.62
CA ASP A 10 35.95 -4.77 -38.36
C ASP A 10 35.05 -4.20 -37.26
N VAL A 11 34.00 -4.94 -36.89
CA VAL A 11 33.17 -4.64 -35.72
C VAL A 11 33.96 -5.10 -34.50
N THR A 12 35.02 -4.36 -34.19
CA THR A 12 35.70 -4.46 -32.91
C THR A 12 34.69 -4.04 -31.84
N ARG A 13 34.33 -5.00 -30.97
CA ARG A 13 33.63 -4.72 -29.70
C ARG A 13 34.36 -3.56 -29.01
N PRO A 14 33.66 -2.55 -28.47
CA PRO A 14 34.33 -1.54 -27.67
C PRO A 14 35.05 -2.25 -26.53
N SER A 15 36.34 -2.01 -26.40
CA SER A 15 37.14 -2.45 -25.26
C SER A 15 36.48 -1.95 -23.97
N GLU A 16 36.40 -2.82 -22.95
CA GLU A 16 35.83 -2.54 -21.61
C GLU A 16 36.49 -1.37 -20.85
N SER A 17 37.44 -0.65 -21.46
CA SER A 17 38.19 0.46 -20.87
C SER A 17 37.72 1.87 -21.25
N GLU A 18 36.62 2.02 -22.01
CA GLU A 18 36.02 3.33 -22.35
C GLU A 18 34.65 3.58 -21.70
N LEU A 19 34.29 2.82 -20.66
CA LEU A 19 33.26 3.27 -19.73
C LEU A 19 33.82 4.47 -18.96
N GLU A 20 33.54 5.68 -19.45
CA GLU A 20 33.66 6.90 -18.66
C GLU A 20 33.09 6.61 -17.26
N PRO A 21 33.78 7.01 -16.18
CA PRO A 21 33.28 6.81 -14.84
C PRO A 21 31.92 7.48 -14.78
N GLU A 22 30.85 6.69 -14.64
CA GLU A 22 29.52 7.20 -14.30
C GLU A 22 29.73 8.16 -13.13
N ASP A 23 29.63 9.47 -13.39
CA ASP A 23 29.63 10.51 -12.38
C ASP A 23 28.54 10.13 -11.38
N ARG A 24 28.92 9.42 -10.31
CA ARG A 24 28.07 9.18 -9.16
C ARG A 24 27.90 10.55 -8.53
N ILE A 25 26.91 11.29 -8.99
CA ILE A 25 26.43 12.49 -8.32
C ILE A 25 26.00 12.01 -6.94
N VAL A 26 26.84 12.27 -5.95
CA VAL A 26 26.55 11.90 -4.56
C VAL A 26 25.53 12.90 -4.08
N ASP A 27 24.25 12.53 -4.16
CA ASP A 27 23.19 13.27 -3.51
C ASP A 27 23.49 13.35 -2.00
N SER A 28 23.32 14.55 -1.43
CA SER A 28 23.67 14.81 -0.03
C SER A 28 22.88 13.92 0.93
N ASP A 29 23.59 13.25 1.85
CA ASP A 29 22.99 12.41 2.91
C ASP A 29 21.93 13.17 3.72
N PHE A 30 22.12 14.48 3.94
CA PHE A 30 21.16 15.32 4.63
C PHE A 30 19.82 15.43 3.88
N ARG A 31 19.88 15.51 2.55
CA ARG A 31 18.67 15.53 1.71
C ARG A 31 17.96 14.18 1.74
N ALA A 32 18.71 13.08 1.73
CA ALA A 32 18.12 11.75 1.87
C ALA A 32 17.29 11.67 3.16
N VAL A 33 17.84 12.12 4.31
CA VAL A 33 17.12 12.17 5.60
C VAL A 33 15.84 13.00 5.52
N ILE A 34 15.88 14.18 4.89
CA ILE A 34 14.68 15.01 4.68
C ILE A 34 13.63 14.26 3.86
N ILE A 35 14.03 13.57 2.79
CA ILE A 35 13.13 12.77 1.96
C ILE A 35 12.51 11.62 2.75
N CYS A 36 13.27 10.99 3.64
CA CYS A 36 12.73 9.95 4.53
C CYS A 36 11.71 10.52 5.52
N ILE A 37 12.01 11.63 6.20
CA ILE A 37 11.08 12.28 7.13
C ILE A 37 9.81 12.75 6.39
N SER A 38 9.96 13.40 5.23
CA SER A 38 8.84 13.85 4.41
C SER A 38 7.96 12.68 3.96
N SER A 39 8.58 11.63 3.42
CA SER A 39 7.85 10.43 2.98
C SER A 39 7.17 9.74 4.14
N PHE A 40 7.83 9.63 5.30
CA PHE A 40 7.23 9.08 6.51
C PHE A 40 6.00 9.88 6.95
N LEU A 41 6.07 11.22 6.98
CA LEU A 41 4.93 12.07 7.35
C LEU A 41 3.76 11.96 6.36
N LEU A 42 4.04 11.88 5.06
CA LEU A 42 3.02 11.64 4.04
C LEU A 42 2.32 10.30 4.26
N ILE A 43 3.08 9.22 4.47
CA ILE A 43 2.54 7.89 4.72
C ILE A 43 1.79 7.82 6.05
N PHE A 44 2.35 8.38 7.10
CA PHE A 44 1.75 8.48 8.43
C PHE A 44 0.38 9.15 8.37
N THR A 45 0.29 10.25 7.64
CA THR A 45 -0.93 11.04 7.53
C THR A 45 -1.97 10.35 6.63
N THR A 46 -1.57 9.95 5.43
CA THR A 46 -2.50 9.42 4.41
C THR A 46 -3.00 8.02 4.74
N CYS A 47 -2.10 7.08 5.07
CA CYS A 47 -2.52 5.72 5.45
C CYS A 47 -3.08 5.69 6.87
N GLY A 48 -2.57 6.50 7.79
CA GLY A 48 -3.07 6.53 9.16
C GLY A 48 -4.53 6.97 9.26
N THR A 49 -4.89 8.03 8.54
CA THR A 49 -6.30 8.47 8.45
C THR A 49 -7.18 7.43 7.77
N LEU A 50 -6.69 6.77 6.72
CA LEU A 50 -7.44 5.72 6.03
C LEU A 50 -7.68 4.48 6.90
N PHE A 51 -6.67 4.04 7.66
CA PHE A 51 -6.81 2.91 8.59
C PHE A 51 -7.62 3.27 9.84
N SER A 52 -7.77 4.55 10.15
CA SER A 52 -8.67 5.02 11.20
C SER A 52 -10.15 5.01 10.78
N PHE A 53 -10.46 4.59 9.54
CA PHE A 53 -11.83 4.41 9.09
C PHE A 53 -12.64 3.46 9.98
N GLY A 54 -12.00 2.52 10.68
CA GLY A 54 -12.66 1.64 11.64
C GLY A 54 -13.47 2.39 12.71
N VAL A 55 -13.03 3.59 13.12
CA VAL A 55 -13.79 4.44 14.06
C VAL A 55 -15.06 5.00 13.43
N PHE A 56 -14.99 5.39 12.16
CA PHE A 56 -16.17 5.83 11.40
C PHE A 56 -17.10 4.65 11.10
N GLN A 57 -16.55 3.47 10.79
CA GLN A 57 -17.32 2.26 10.52
C GLN A 57 -18.19 1.86 11.72
N ASP A 58 -17.60 1.82 12.92
CA ASP A 58 -18.32 1.52 14.17
C ASP A 58 -19.43 2.56 14.45
N LEU A 59 -19.10 3.84 14.26
CA LEU A 59 -20.05 4.94 14.43
C LEU A 59 -21.20 4.87 13.42
N TYR A 60 -20.91 4.57 12.15
CA TYR A 60 -21.91 4.46 11.08
C TYR A 60 -22.80 3.22 11.27
N GLN A 61 -22.23 2.11 11.75
CA GLN A 61 -23.00 0.92 12.10
C GLN A 61 -23.95 1.19 13.27
N THR A 62 -23.48 1.90 14.30
CA THR A 62 -24.35 2.32 15.42
C THR A 62 -25.49 3.21 14.93
N MET A 63 -25.20 4.22 14.11
CA MET A 63 -26.23 5.09 13.52
C MET A 63 -27.19 4.33 12.59
N SER A 64 -26.80 3.21 12.00
CA SER A 64 -27.71 2.44 11.12
C SER A 64 -28.94 1.87 11.82
N HIS A 65 -28.85 1.68 13.14
CA HIS A 65 -29.94 1.20 13.99
C HIS A 65 -30.88 2.32 14.46
N GLU A 66 -30.49 3.58 14.27
CA GLU A 66 -31.28 4.76 14.67
C GLU A 66 -32.06 5.32 13.45
N PRO A 67 -33.34 5.68 13.61
CA PRO A 67 -34.11 6.29 12.53
C PRO A 67 -33.70 7.75 12.28
N GLY A 68 -33.85 8.21 11.03
CA GLY A 68 -33.74 9.64 10.68
C GLY A 68 -32.33 10.17 10.40
N ASN A 69 -31.31 9.29 10.28
CA ASN A 69 -29.95 9.67 9.89
C ASN A 69 -29.55 9.06 8.52
N PRO A 70 -28.40 9.48 7.93
CA PRO A 70 -27.97 9.04 6.60
C PRO A 70 -27.73 7.53 6.43
N PHE A 71 -27.62 6.80 7.53
CA PHE A 71 -27.27 5.38 7.59
C PHE A 71 -28.43 4.48 8.03
N SER A 72 -29.60 5.05 8.35
CA SER A 72 -30.78 4.34 8.83
C SER A 72 -31.13 3.14 7.91
N GLY A 73 -31.08 1.93 8.46
CA GLY A 73 -31.38 0.69 7.73
C GLY A 73 -30.31 0.22 6.74
N ALA A 74 -29.11 0.82 6.76
CA ALA A 74 -27.99 0.37 5.94
C ALA A 74 -27.46 -0.98 6.42
N SER A 75 -27.10 -1.86 5.47
CA SER A 75 -26.44 -3.11 5.84
C SER A 75 -24.99 -2.88 6.26
N PRO A 76 -24.43 -3.67 7.20
CA PRO A 76 -23.02 -3.58 7.58
C PRO A 76 -22.06 -3.68 6.39
N ALA A 77 -22.41 -4.47 5.38
CA ALA A 77 -21.65 -4.62 4.14
C ALA A 77 -21.57 -3.32 3.31
N MET A 78 -22.66 -2.53 3.24
CA MET A 78 -22.64 -1.25 2.52
C MET A 78 -21.80 -0.20 3.26
N ILE A 79 -21.70 -0.27 4.58
CA ILE A 79 -20.84 0.61 5.38
C ILE A 79 -19.37 0.22 5.21
N ASP A 80 -19.06 -1.08 5.28
CA ASP A 80 -17.72 -1.62 5.07
C ASP A 80 -17.18 -1.33 3.65
N LEU A 81 -18.06 -1.25 2.65
CA LEU A 81 -17.73 -0.87 1.28
C LEU A 81 -17.06 0.51 1.20
N VAL A 82 -17.43 1.46 2.07
CA VAL A 82 -16.80 2.80 2.10
C VAL A 82 -15.31 2.68 2.41
N GLY A 83 -14.95 1.91 3.44
CA GLY A 83 -13.56 1.68 3.84
C GLY A 83 -12.78 0.85 2.82
N THR A 84 -13.40 -0.22 2.32
CA THR A 84 -12.81 -1.08 1.29
C THR A 84 -12.51 -0.31 0.00
N LEU A 85 -13.42 0.56 -0.46
CA LEU A 85 -13.17 1.43 -1.61
C LEU A 85 -12.05 2.42 -1.33
N GLY A 86 -11.99 3.00 -0.14
CA GLY A 86 -10.89 3.89 0.27
C GLY A 86 -9.52 3.24 0.12
N VAL A 87 -9.35 2.04 0.68
CA VAL A 87 -8.09 1.27 0.60
C VAL A 87 -7.79 0.77 -0.81
N SER A 88 -8.81 0.38 -1.57
CA SER A 88 -8.64 -0.08 -2.94
C SER A 88 -8.20 1.07 -3.86
N PHE A 89 -8.90 2.21 -3.80
CA PHE A 89 -8.63 3.38 -4.63
C PHE A 89 -7.31 4.08 -4.26
N GLN A 90 -6.81 3.88 -3.03
CA GLN A 90 -5.45 4.26 -2.64
C GLN A 90 -4.36 3.62 -3.54
N SER A 91 -4.64 2.45 -4.15
CA SER A 91 -3.67 1.74 -5.00
C SER A 91 -4.10 1.67 -6.48
N VAL A 92 -5.40 1.65 -6.79
CA VAL A 92 -5.91 1.58 -8.18
C VAL A 92 -5.40 2.75 -9.04
N PHE A 93 -5.33 3.96 -8.47
CA PHE A 93 -4.89 5.14 -9.20
C PHE A 93 -3.36 5.32 -9.27
N ALA A 94 -2.59 4.33 -8.82
CA ALA A 94 -1.14 4.41 -8.76
C ALA A 94 -0.45 4.70 -10.10
N PRO A 95 -0.83 4.12 -11.26
CA PRO A 95 -0.21 4.43 -12.55
C PRO A 95 -0.35 5.90 -12.92
N PHE A 96 -1.51 6.50 -12.62
CA PHE A 96 -1.77 7.92 -12.87
C PHE A 96 -0.95 8.79 -11.92
N ALA A 97 -0.90 8.43 -10.64
CA ALA A 97 -0.10 9.13 -9.64
C ALA A 97 1.40 9.12 -9.98
N THR A 98 1.95 7.97 -10.37
CA THR A 98 3.38 7.85 -10.74
C THR A 98 3.69 8.55 -12.07
N ALA A 99 2.81 8.43 -13.06
CA ALA A 99 2.92 9.15 -14.33
C ALA A 99 2.90 10.67 -14.15
N TRP A 100 1.94 11.19 -13.37
CA TRP A 100 1.85 12.62 -13.09
C TRP A 100 3.02 13.11 -12.24
N ALA A 101 3.55 12.29 -11.32
CA ALA A 101 4.71 12.66 -10.52
C ALA A 101 5.96 12.85 -11.40
N LYS A 102 6.13 11.99 -12.42
CA LYS A 102 7.17 12.18 -13.45
C LYS A 102 6.94 13.44 -14.28
N ARG A 103 5.69 13.77 -14.60
CA ARG A 103 5.34 14.85 -15.55
C ARG A 103 5.21 16.25 -14.96
N PHE A 104 4.62 16.40 -13.77
CA PHE A 104 4.29 17.71 -13.19
C PHE A 104 5.10 18.05 -11.94
N SER A 105 5.87 17.09 -11.39
CA SER A 105 6.59 17.11 -10.10
C SER A 105 5.85 16.31 -9.01
N PRO A 106 6.56 15.55 -8.16
CA PRO A 106 5.99 14.80 -7.06
C PRO A 106 5.31 15.70 -6.03
N THR A 107 5.82 16.93 -5.83
CA THR A 107 5.19 17.93 -4.95
C THR A 107 3.80 18.33 -5.42
N ALA A 108 3.64 18.66 -6.70
CA ALA A 108 2.38 19.14 -7.25
C ALA A 108 1.29 18.06 -7.16
N VAL A 109 1.65 16.81 -7.48
CA VAL A 109 0.73 15.67 -7.40
C VAL A 109 0.34 15.36 -5.96
N SER A 110 1.30 15.42 -5.03
CA SER A 110 1.01 15.15 -3.62
C SER A 110 0.11 16.24 -3.01
N SER A 111 0.36 17.51 -3.34
CA SER A 111 -0.50 18.63 -2.91
C SER A 111 -1.90 18.55 -3.52
N LEU A 112 -2.03 18.14 -4.78
CA LEU A 112 -3.32 17.86 -5.40
C LEU A 112 -4.07 16.75 -4.66
N GLY A 113 -3.37 15.69 -4.27
CA GLY A 113 -3.93 14.62 -3.44
C GLY A 113 -4.45 15.13 -2.09
N GLY A 114 -3.70 16.00 -1.42
CA GLY A 114 -4.14 16.66 -0.18
C GLY A 114 -5.39 17.54 -0.36
N LEU A 115 -5.48 18.27 -1.48
CA LEU A 115 -6.67 19.06 -1.82
C LEU A 115 -7.89 18.16 -2.11
N MET A 116 -7.69 17.09 -2.87
CA MET A 116 -8.76 16.10 -3.11
C MET A 116 -9.22 15.44 -1.81
N PHE A 117 -8.29 15.16 -0.89
CA PHE A 117 -8.62 14.63 0.43
C PHE A 117 -9.49 15.61 1.23
N LEU A 118 -9.10 16.89 1.29
CA LEU A 118 -9.87 17.94 1.95
C LEU A 118 -11.29 18.04 1.37
N LEU A 119 -11.40 18.11 0.05
CA LEU A 119 -12.68 18.21 -0.65
C LEU A 119 -13.55 16.97 -0.38
N GLY A 120 -12.97 15.77 -0.40
CA GLY A 120 -13.68 14.53 -0.06
C GLY A 120 -14.27 14.56 1.35
N CYS A 121 -13.48 15.01 2.34
CA CYS A 121 -13.93 15.18 3.72
C CYS A 121 -15.03 16.24 3.87
N ILE A 122 -14.89 17.40 3.21
CA ILE A 122 -15.90 18.47 3.26
C ILE A 122 -17.21 18.00 2.63
N LEU A 123 -17.16 17.38 1.45
CA LEU A 123 -18.35 16.86 0.76
C LEU A 123 -19.01 15.73 1.55
N ALA A 124 -18.23 14.83 2.16
CA ALA A 124 -18.74 13.81 3.08
C ALA A 124 -19.47 14.44 4.27
N SER A 125 -18.96 15.57 4.81
CA SER A 125 -19.60 16.28 5.92
C SER A 125 -20.98 16.85 5.57
N TYR A 126 -21.28 17.15 4.30
CA TYR A 126 -22.59 17.62 3.86
C TYR A 126 -23.49 16.50 3.32
N SER A 127 -22.97 15.26 3.26
CA SER A 127 -23.70 14.13 2.71
C SER A 127 -24.90 13.74 3.59
N THR A 128 -26.00 13.40 2.94
CA THR A 128 -27.29 13.02 3.55
C THR A 128 -27.71 11.59 3.23
N LYS A 129 -27.05 10.94 2.26
CA LYS A 129 -27.32 9.55 1.85
C LYS A 129 -26.05 8.71 1.84
N LEU A 130 -26.13 7.43 2.22
CA LEU A 130 -24.99 6.51 2.26
C LEU A 130 -24.17 6.47 0.96
N TRP A 131 -24.81 6.45 -0.20
CA TRP A 131 -24.08 6.42 -1.49
C TRP A 131 -23.18 7.66 -1.69
N GLN A 132 -23.52 8.80 -1.09
CA GLN A 132 -22.68 9.99 -1.14
C GLN A 132 -21.40 9.79 -0.31
N PHE A 133 -21.47 9.08 0.82
CA PHE A 133 -20.28 8.69 1.60
C PHE A 133 -19.41 7.68 0.85
N ILE A 134 -20.02 6.74 0.12
CA ILE A 134 -19.30 5.81 -0.77
C ILE A 134 -18.46 6.57 -1.80
N LEU A 135 -19.04 7.59 -2.45
CA LEU A 135 -18.33 8.39 -3.45
C LEU A 135 -17.29 9.34 -2.84
N THR A 136 -17.63 10.03 -1.75
CA THR A 136 -16.78 11.06 -1.15
C THR A 136 -15.72 10.45 -0.23
N GLN A 137 -16.14 9.72 0.80
CA GLN A 137 -15.25 9.13 1.80
C GLN A 137 -14.56 7.86 1.30
N GLY A 138 -15.21 7.07 0.44
CA GLY A 138 -14.59 5.90 -0.17
C GLY A 138 -13.71 6.28 -1.36
N MET A 139 -14.32 6.62 -2.49
CA MET A 139 -13.58 6.81 -3.75
C MET A 139 -12.71 8.06 -3.74
N MET A 140 -13.25 9.23 -3.39
CA MET A 140 -12.53 10.51 -3.51
C MET A 140 -11.37 10.63 -2.51
N LEU A 141 -11.56 10.22 -1.24
CA LEU A 141 -10.45 10.11 -0.28
C LEU A 141 -9.44 9.05 -0.70
N GLY A 142 -9.88 7.90 -1.22
CA GLY A 142 -8.99 6.88 -1.77
C GLY A 142 -8.08 7.43 -2.86
N ILE A 143 -8.64 8.17 -3.83
CA ILE A 143 -7.86 8.85 -4.88
C ILE A 143 -6.92 9.91 -4.28
N GLY A 144 -7.39 10.74 -3.36
CA GLY A 144 -6.57 11.76 -2.71
C GLY A 144 -5.38 11.18 -1.96
N THR A 145 -5.58 10.08 -1.23
CA THR A 145 -4.49 9.36 -0.56
C THR A 145 -3.55 8.70 -1.56
N CYS A 146 -4.04 8.14 -2.68
CA CYS A 146 -3.20 7.59 -3.75
C CYS A 146 -2.24 8.65 -4.31
N LEU A 147 -2.78 9.80 -4.71
CA LEU A 147 -2.00 10.90 -5.30
C LEU A 147 -0.96 11.46 -4.33
N SER A 148 -1.23 11.40 -3.02
CA SER A 148 -0.32 11.87 -1.96
C SER A 148 0.75 10.83 -1.59
N ASN A 149 0.39 9.55 -1.57
CA ASN A 149 1.24 8.46 -1.10
C ASN A 149 2.18 7.94 -2.20
N MET A 150 1.67 7.71 -3.41
CA MET A 150 2.45 7.06 -4.46
C MET A 150 3.72 7.81 -4.89
N PRO A 151 3.73 9.16 -4.95
CA PRO A 151 4.97 9.90 -5.17
C PRO A 151 6.02 9.59 -4.11
N ALA A 152 5.65 9.51 -2.83
CA ALA A 152 6.58 9.19 -1.75
C ALA A 152 7.16 7.76 -1.90
N VAL A 153 6.31 6.77 -2.20
CA VAL A 153 6.72 5.37 -2.39
C VAL A 153 7.58 5.16 -3.64
N THR A 154 7.44 6.03 -4.64
CA THR A 154 8.19 5.94 -5.89
C THR A 154 9.49 6.73 -5.85
N VAL A 155 9.51 7.88 -5.16
CA VAL A 155 10.70 8.73 -5.04
C VAL A 155 11.67 8.17 -4.00
N ALA A 156 11.17 7.75 -2.83
CA ALA A 156 12.07 7.39 -1.73
C ALA A 156 13.07 6.26 -2.04
N PRO A 157 12.70 5.13 -2.68
CA PRO A 157 13.65 4.04 -2.95
C PRO A 157 14.85 4.45 -3.81
N THR A 158 14.72 5.48 -4.66
CA THR A 158 15.78 5.89 -5.59
C THR A 158 16.90 6.66 -4.89
N TRP A 159 16.63 7.26 -3.72
CA TRP A 159 17.63 7.94 -2.89
C TRP A 159 18.53 7.00 -2.09
N TYR A 160 18.10 5.76 -1.85
CA TYR A 160 18.71 4.87 -0.88
C TYR A 160 19.29 3.61 -1.54
N GLY A 161 20.33 3.72 -2.38
CA GLY A 161 20.86 2.59 -3.18
C GLY A 161 20.98 1.23 -2.43
N PRO A 162 22.02 0.98 -1.60
CA PRO A 162 22.14 -0.27 -0.85
C PRO A 162 21.17 -0.39 0.33
N ARG A 163 20.83 0.73 0.99
CA ARG A 163 20.04 0.79 2.25
C ARG A 163 18.53 1.03 2.03
N ARG A 164 18.00 0.78 0.82
CA ARG A 164 16.58 1.02 0.46
C ARG A 164 15.61 0.18 1.29
N GLY A 165 16.01 -1.00 1.76
CA GLY A 165 15.17 -1.86 2.60
C GLY A 165 14.85 -1.21 3.94
N LEU A 166 15.87 -0.79 4.68
CA LEU A 166 15.69 -0.08 5.95
C LEU A 166 14.97 1.26 5.75
N ALA A 167 15.36 2.03 4.73
CA ALA A 167 14.72 3.33 4.47
C ALA A 167 13.23 3.20 4.18
N MET A 168 12.84 2.26 3.31
CA MET A 168 11.42 1.98 3.03
C MET A 168 10.71 1.36 4.24
N GLY A 169 11.42 0.55 5.04
CA GLY A 169 10.92 0.05 6.31
C GLY A 169 10.53 1.18 7.27
N ILE A 170 11.41 2.17 7.44
CA ILE A 170 11.14 3.37 8.27
C ILE A 170 9.96 4.15 7.67
N ILE A 171 10.02 4.52 6.40
CA ILE A 171 8.97 5.33 5.74
C ILE A 171 7.59 4.66 5.84
N LEU A 172 7.51 3.36 5.51
CA LEU A 172 6.25 2.63 5.49
C LEU A 172 5.80 2.14 6.87
N SER A 173 6.66 2.19 7.89
CA SER A 173 6.24 2.03 9.29
C SER A 173 5.24 3.12 9.71
N GLY A 174 5.29 4.28 9.05
CA GLY A 174 4.33 5.37 9.24
C GLY A 174 2.88 4.93 9.09
N THR A 175 2.59 3.94 8.23
CA THR A 175 1.22 3.39 8.10
C THR A 175 0.67 2.82 9.41
N GLY A 176 1.50 2.13 10.20
CA GLY A 176 1.12 1.55 11.48
C GLY A 176 1.06 2.61 12.59
N VAL A 177 2.11 3.43 12.69
CA VAL A 177 2.19 4.52 13.68
C VAL A 177 1.05 5.53 13.48
N GLY A 178 0.75 5.86 12.23
CA GLY A 178 -0.34 6.74 11.84
C GLY A 178 -1.70 6.18 12.22
N GLY A 179 -1.95 4.89 11.98
CA GLY A 179 -3.21 4.25 12.38
C GLY A 179 -3.44 4.31 13.89
N VAL A 180 -2.40 4.06 14.68
CA VAL A 180 -2.47 4.13 16.16
C VAL A 180 -2.66 5.57 16.65
N ALA A 181 -2.04 6.55 16.00
CA ALA A 181 -2.12 7.96 16.39
C ALA A 181 -3.45 8.64 15.99
N TRP A 182 -3.95 8.38 14.78
CA TRP A 182 -5.16 9.04 14.25
C TRP A 182 -6.45 8.49 14.85
N THR A 183 -6.49 7.20 15.20
CA THR A 183 -7.66 6.54 15.80
C THR A 183 -8.20 7.27 17.04
N PRO A 184 -7.42 7.51 18.11
CA PRO A 184 -7.91 8.21 19.30
C PRO A 184 -8.25 9.68 19.02
N VAL A 185 -7.53 10.34 18.11
CA VAL A 185 -7.82 11.74 17.72
C VAL A 185 -9.19 11.83 17.07
N ILE A 186 -9.49 10.96 16.10
CA ILE A 186 -10.80 10.92 15.42
C ILE A 186 -11.90 10.53 16.42
N GLN A 187 -11.65 9.59 17.32
CA GLN A 187 -12.61 9.20 18.35
C GLN A 187 -12.95 10.37 19.29
N ALA A 188 -11.95 11.09 19.79
CA ALA A 188 -12.15 12.25 20.66
C ALA A 188 -12.89 13.39 19.94
N LEU A 189 -12.57 13.65 18.67
CA LEU A 189 -13.27 14.63 17.85
C LEU A 189 -14.73 14.24 17.62
N ASN A 190 -15.00 12.95 17.33
CA ASN A 190 -16.36 12.44 17.13
C ASN A 190 -17.21 12.61 18.39
N GLN A 191 -16.66 12.31 19.57
CA GLN A 191 -17.37 12.45 20.84
C GLN A 191 -17.70 13.91 21.19
N ARG A 192 -16.79 14.85 20.87
CA ARG A 192 -16.96 16.27 21.26
C ARG A 192 -17.73 17.11 20.25
N TYR A 193 -17.55 16.86 18.95
CA TYR A 193 -18.08 17.72 17.89
C TYR A 193 -18.98 16.99 16.89
N GLY A 194 -19.12 15.66 17.01
CA GLY A 194 -19.87 14.82 16.07
C GLY A 194 -19.10 14.54 14.76
N PHE A 195 -19.58 13.56 13.99
CA PHE A 195 -18.86 13.07 12.81
C PHE A 195 -18.71 14.10 11.69
N ARG A 196 -19.71 14.98 11.50
CA ARG A 196 -19.68 16.00 10.43
C ARG A 196 -18.54 17.00 10.63
N MET A 197 -18.43 17.56 11.83
CA MET A 197 -17.33 18.48 12.15
C MET A 197 -15.99 17.75 12.21
N THR A 198 -15.98 16.51 12.70
CA THR A 198 -14.78 15.67 12.70
C THR A 198 -14.23 15.46 11.28
N LEU A 199 -15.08 15.16 10.30
CA LEU A 199 -14.68 15.05 8.90
C LEU A 199 -14.04 16.34 8.39
N ARG A 200 -14.60 17.52 8.69
CA ARG A 200 -14.03 18.82 8.26
C ARG A 200 -12.68 19.09 8.91
N ILE A 201 -12.57 18.90 10.23
CA ILE A 201 -11.33 19.12 10.99
C ILE A 201 -10.26 18.15 10.51
N ALA A 202 -10.58 16.85 10.43
CA ALA A 202 -9.67 15.82 9.93
C ALA A 202 -9.21 16.12 8.51
N GLY A 203 -10.11 16.52 7.60
CA GLY A 203 -9.77 16.91 6.24
C GLY A 203 -8.78 18.08 6.19
N ALA A 204 -9.03 19.15 6.96
CA ALA A 204 -8.18 20.33 6.99
C ALA A 204 -6.79 20.04 7.57
N VAL A 205 -6.72 19.33 8.70
CA VAL A 205 -5.46 18.95 9.34
C VAL A 205 -4.66 18.01 8.43
N THR A 206 -5.31 16.99 7.86
CA THR A 206 -4.65 16.02 6.95
C THR A 206 -4.10 16.73 5.72
N ALA A 207 -4.86 17.63 5.09
CA ALA A 207 -4.40 18.37 3.93
C ALA A 207 -3.18 19.26 4.27
N GLY A 208 -3.22 19.97 5.40
CA GLY A 208 -2.06 20.75 5.87
C GLY A 208 -0.81 19.89 6.12
N MET A 209 -1.01 18.73 6.76
CA MET A 209 0.06 17.75 7.01
C MET A 209 0.56 17.03 5.75
N ILE A 210 -0.18 17.06 4.64
CA ILE A 210 0.27 16.55 3.34
C ILE A 210 1.08 17.61 2.58
N VAL A 211 0.58 18.84 2.50
CA VAL A 211 1.19 19.91 1.69
C VAL A 211 2.60 20.24 2.16
N LEU A 212 2.83 20.37 3.46
CA LEU A 212 4.15 20.71 4.00
C LEU A 212 5.24 19.70 3.61
N PRO A 213 5.13 18.38 3.91
CA PRO A 213 6.13 17.42 3.48
C PRO A 213 6.16 17.22 1.96
N ALA A 214 5.03 17.39 1.24
CA ALA A 214 5.02 17.33 -0.22
C ALA A 214 5.98 18.34 -0.87
N THR A 215 6.15 19.54 -0.30
CA THR A 215 7.11 20.55 -0.81
C THR A 215 8.57 20.12 -0.71
N LEU A 216 8.87 19.22 0.23
CA LEU A 216 10.21 18.69 0.46
C LEU A 216 10.52 17.49 -0.46
N LEU A 217 9.50 16.85 -1.03
CA LEU A 217 9.64 15.66 -1.86
C LEU A 217 10.22 16.01 -3.23
N ARG A 218 11.40 15.46 -3.56
CA ARG A 218 12.11 15.70 -4.83
C ARG A 218 12.74 14.40 -5.32
N TRP A 219 12.78 14.21 -6.64
CA TRP A 219 13.54 13.10 -7.23
C TRP A 219 15.04 13.28 -7.00
N ASP A 220 15.77 12.17 -6.93
CA ASP A 220 17.23 12.13 -6.90
C ASP A 220 17.82 12.69 -8.19
N SER A 221 19.09 13.11 -8.14
CA SER A 221 19.75 13.79 -9.25
C SER A 221 19.80 12.94 -10.53
N ALA A 222 19.98 11.62 -10.39
CA ALA A 222 20.03 10.71 -11.53
C ALA A 222 18.64 10.52 -12.18
N SER A 223 17.59 10.36 -11.36
CA SER A 223 16.22 10.24 -11.88
C SER A 223 15.69 11.54 -12.45
N GLN A 224 16.03 12.70 -11.89
CA GLN A 224 15.69 13.99 -12.49
C GLN A 224 16.28 14.13 -13.88
N ARG A 225 17.58 13.84 -14.06
CA ARG A 225 18.22 13.92 -15.38
C ARG A 225 17.56 13.01 -16.41
N ARG A 226 17.21 11.78 -16.03
CA ARG A 226 16.47 10.85 -16.90
C ARG A 226 15.10 11.41 -17.29
N ILE A 227 14.33 11.90 -16.31
CA ILE A 227 13.01 12.51 -16.57
C ILE A 227 13.14 13.74 -17.47
N ASP A 228 14.16 14.57 -17.29
CA ASP A 228 14.40 15.75 -18.11
C ASP A 228 14.82 15.38 -19.55
N GLN A 229 15.63 14.34 -19.73
CA GLN A 229 15.96 13.79 -21.05
C GLN A 229 14.72 13.23 -21.76
N GLU A 230 13.91 12.42 -21.07
CA GLU A 230 12.64 11.91 -21.58
C GLU A 230 11.70 13.06 -21.98
N ARG A 231 11.62 14.12 -21.16
CA ARG A 231 10.78 15.31 -21.45
C ARG A 231 11.25 16.10 -22.66
N ARG A 232 12.56 16.20 -22.90
CA ARG A 232 13.12 16.89 -24.07
C ARG A 232 12.76 16.18 -25.37
N ASN A 233 12.62 14.86 -25.33
CA ASN A 233 12.35 14.03 -26.51
C ASN A 233 10.84 13.85 -26.82
N MET A 234 9.93 14.38 -25.99
CA MET A 234 8.47 14.24 -26.19
C MET A 234 7.81 15.46 -26.86
N SER A 235 6.92 15.21 -27.82
CA SER A 235 6.04 16.20 -28.46
C SER A 235 5.02 16.80 -27.48
N LEU A 236 4.62 18.07 -27.66
CA LEU A 236 3.68 18.82 -26.80
C LEU A 236 2.29 18.15 -26.66
N ALA A 237 1.81 17.44 -27.68
CA ALA A 237 0.56 16.68 -27.62
C ALA A 237 0.73 15.35 -26.84
N ALA A 238 1.86 14.66 -27.04
CA ALA A 238 2.25 13.50 -26.24
C ALA A 238 2.50 13.89 -24.77
N LYS A 239 2.95 15.12 -24.50
CA LYS A 239 3.05 15.63 -23.13
C LYS A 239 1.71 15.55 -22.43
N ILE A 240 0.58 15.89 -23.08
CA ILE A 240 -0.75 15.94 -22.43
C ILE A 240 -1.42 14.56 -22.30
N LEU A 241 -1.31 13.72 -23.31
CA LEU A 241 -2.09 12.48 -23.43
C LEU A 241 -1.31 11.17 -23.21
N ASN A 242 0.02 11.15 -23.34
CA ASN A 242 0.79 9.94 -23.03
C ASN A 242 1.00 9.82 -21.52
N ILE A 243 0.14 9.05 -20.88
CA ILE A 243 0.53 8.29 -19.70
C ILE A 243 1.70 7.41 -20.18
N PRO A 244 2.91 7.45 -19.59
CA PRO A 244 3.96 6.50 -19.91
C PRO A 244 3.47 5.11 -19.46
N LEU A 245 2.72 4.48 -20.36
CA LEU A 245 2.18 3.15 -20.22
C LEU A 245 3.37 2.20 -20.18
N LEU A 246 3.24 1.18 -19.33
CA LEU A 246 4.23 0.13 -19.17
C LEU A 246 4.72 -0.38 -20.53
N ASP A 247 6.02 -0.34 -20.77
CA ASP A 247 6.60 -0.84 -22.01
C ASP A 247 6.17 -2.28 -22.25
N TRP A 248 5.64 -2.57 -23.43
CA TRP A 248 5.08 -3.89 -23.74
C TRP A 248 6.10 -5.03 -23.54
N GLN A 249 7.37 -4.75 -23.81
CA GLN A 249 8.47 -5.70 -23.57
C GLN A 249 8.64 -6.03 -22.08
N VAL A 250 8.51 -5.03 -21.21
CA VAL A 250 8.57 -5.21 -19.75
C VAL A 250 7.31 -5.92 -19.26
N ALA A 251 6.13 -5.54 -19.78
CA ALA A 251 4.85 -6.19 -19.48
C ALA A 251 4.83 -7.67 -19.84
N ASN A 252 5.43 -8.04 -20.99
CA ASN A 252 5.49 -9.42 -21.45
C ASN A 252 6.66 -10.22 -20.86
N SER A 253 7.44 -9.62 -19.95
CA SER A 253 8.53 -10.32 -19.28
C SER A 253 8.01 -11.31 -18.24
N ARG A 254 8.66 -12.48 -18.12
CA ARG A 254 8.33 -13.48 -17.09
C ARG A 254 8.45 -12.91 -15.67
N LYS A 255 9.42 -12.02 -15.44
CA LYS A 255 9.62 -11.30 -14.17
C LYS A 255 8.38 -10.47 -13.81
N PHE A 256 7.81 -9.76 -14.79
CA PHE A 256 6.60 -8.97 -14.59
C PHE A 256 5.39 -9.84 -14.29
N THR A 257 5.14 -10.90 -15.07
CA THR A 257 4.01 -11.81 -14.83
C THR A 257 4.08 -12.47 -13.45
N ALA A 258 5.26 -12.92 -13.03
CA ALA A 258 5.46 -13.50 -11.70
C ALA A 258 5.15 -12.50 -10.57
N GLN A 259 5.60 -11.24 -10.72
CA GLN A 259 5.31 -10.19 -9.76
C GLN A 259 3.86 -9.73 -9.79
N LEU A 260 3.23 -9.67 -10.97
CA LEU A 260 1.81 -9.35 -11.11
C LEU A 260 0.93 -10.37 -10.40
N PHE A 261 1.22 -11.66 -10.59
CA PHE A 261 0.54 -12.74 -9.90
C PHE A 261 0.73 -12.62 -8.37
N SER A 262 1.97 -12.47 -7.92
CA SER A 262 2.26 -12.36 -6.48
C SER A 262 1.61 -11.14 -5.85
N ALA A 263 1.73 -9.95 -6.47
CA ALA A 263 1.16 -8.70 -5.99
C ALA A 263 -0.37 -8.76 -5.91
N SER A 264 -1.03 -9.42 -6.87
CA SER A 264 -2.48 -9.60 -6.87
C SER A 264 -2.92 -10.51 -5.73
N CYS A 265 -2.29 -11.67 -5.56
CA CYS A 265 -2.58 -12.57 -4.44
C CYS A 265 -2.36 -11.89 -3.08
N GLN A 266 -1.27 -11.14 -2.91
CA GLN A 266 -1.01 -10.38 -1.67
C GLN A 266 -2.03 -9.26 -1.46
N GLY A 267 -2.42 -8.55 -2.52
CA GLY A 267 -3.43 -7.49 -2.47
C GLY A 267 -4.78 -8.01 -1.99
N ALA A 268 -5.21 -9.16 -2.51
CA ALA A 268 -6.45 -9.83 -2.12
C ALA A 268 -6.42 -10.37 -0.68
N ALA A 269 -5.26 -10.76 -0.15
CA ALA A 269 -5.16 -11.43 1.15
C ALA A 269 -4.86 -10.51 2.34
N TYR A 270 -4.07 -9.44 2.14
CA TYR A 270 -3.48 -8.72 3.27
C TYR A 270 -4.46 -7.92 4.11
N TYR A 271 -5.40 -7.24 3.46
CA TYR A 271 -6.33 -6.37 4.17
C TYR A 271 -7.49 -7.13 4.81
N THR A 272 -7.82 -8.32 4.28
CA THR A 272 -8.91 -9.15 4.77
C THR A 272 -8.81 -9.40 6.28
N PRO A 273 -7.72 -9.94 6.86
CA PRO A 273 -7.62 -10.12 8.31
C PRO A 273 -7.86 -8.81 9.07
N ILE A 274 -7.21 -7.72 8.66
CA ILE A 274 -7.28 -6.43 9.34
C ILE A 274 -8.73 -5.91 9.43
N PHE A 275 -9.53 -6.06 8.37
CA PHE A 275 -10.94 -5.65 8.37
C PHE A 275 -11.82 -6.55 9.25
N PHE A 276 -11.53 -7.85 9.31
CA PHE A 276 -12.34 -8.81 10.05
C PHE A 276 -11.87 -9.09 11.48
N PHE A 277 -10.76 -8.49 11.95
CA PHE A 277 -10.22 -8.70 13.32
C PHE A 277 -11.21 -8.39 14.42
N SER A 278 -11.84 -7.21 14.38
CA SER A 278 -12.82 -6.83 15.39
C SER A 278 -14.05 -7.74 15.37
N ALA A 279 -14.50 -8.15 14.17
CA ALA A 279 -15.66 -9.02 14.03
C ALA A 279 -15.37 -10.44 14.54
N TYR A 280 -14.21 -11.00 14.19
CA TYR A 280 -13.77 -12.30 14.68
C TYR A 280 -13.46 -12.30 16.18
N ALA A 281 -12.91 -11.21 16.73
CA ALA A 281 -12.70 -11.10 18.18
C ALA A 281 -14.01 -11.24 18.97
N ARG A 282 -15.13 -10.73 18.44
CA ARG A 282 -16.45 -10.85 19.09
C ARG A 282 -16.94 -12.30 19.17
N THR A 283 -16.67 -13.13 18.16
CA THR A 283 -17.05 -14.56 18.21
C THR A 283 -16.30 -15.33 19.29
N LEU A 284 -15.15 -14.82 19.73
CA LEU A 284 -14.39 -15.33 20.87
C LEU A 284 -14.84 -14.73 22.22
N GLY A 285 -15.87 -13.89 22.23
CA GLY A 285 -16.43 -13.25 23.44
C GLY A 285 -15.65 -12.00 23.90
N TYR A 286 -14.85 -11.37 23.04
CA TYR A 286 -14.23 -10.09 23.34
C TYR A 286 -15.19 -8.91 23.13
N SER A 287 -15.02 -7.85 23.92
CA SER A 287 -15.72 -6.58 23.70
C SER A 287 -15.25 -5.90 22.41
N ALA A 288 -16.08 -4.99 21.86
CA ALA A 288 -15.70 -4.16 20.72
C ALA A 288 -14.41 -3.35 20.98
N THR A 289 -14.22 -2.86 22.21
CA THR A 289 -13.02 -2.13 22.64
C THR A 289 -11.76 -3.00 22.63
N THR A 290 -11.88 -4.26 23.03
CA THR A 290 -10.77 -5.22 22.99
C THR A 290 -10.46 -5.63 21.55
N GLY A 291 -11.49 -5.81 20.71
CA GLY A 291 -11.35 -6.02 19.26
C GLY A 291 -10.55 -4.91 18.58
N ALA A 292 -10.90 -3.64 18.86
CA ALA A 292 -10.15 -2.48 18.36
C ALA A 292 -8.69 -2.46 18.85
N SER A 293 -8.43 -2.93 20.08
CA SER A 293 -7.08 -3.04 20.62
C SER A 293 -6.22 -4.03 19.85
N PHE A 294 -6.79 -5.12 19.30
CA PHE A 294 -6.04 -6.05 18.43
C PHE A 294 -5.59 -5.39 17.12
N ILE A 295 -6.41 -4.54 16.53
CA ILE A 295 -6.02 -3.75 15.34
C ILE A 295 -4.85 -2.81 15.70
N ALA A 296 -4.93 -2.14 16.85
CA ALA A 296 -3.86 -1.25 17.33
C ALA A 296 -2.55 -2.01 17.58
N ILE A 297 -2.60 -3.17 18.26
CA ILE A 297 -1.45 -4.06 18.50
C ILE A 297 -0.83 -4.49 17.17
N THR A 298 -1.66 -4.89 16.21
CA THR A 298 -1.22 -5.34 14.89
C THR A 298 -0.53 -4.21 14.13
N ASN A 299 -1.07 -2.99 14.19
CA ASN A 299 -0.47 -1.80 13.57
C ASN A 299 0.87 -1.41 14.22
N ALA A 300 0.99 -1.55 15.55
CA ALA A 300 2.26 -1.34 16.24
C ALA A 300 3.30 -2.40 15.83
N CYS A 301 2.91 -3.68 15.81
CA CYS A 301 3.74 -4.79 15.37
C CYS A 301 4.17 -4.63 13.91
N ASN A 302 3.28 -4.15 13.04
CA ASN A 302 3.56 -3.80 11.64
C ASN A 302 4.67 -2.76 11.49
N ALA A 303 4.64 -1.69 12.29
CA ALA A 303 5.69 -0.68 12.27
C ALA A 303 7.07 -1.27 12.62
N ILE A 304 7.12 -2.08 13.68
CA ILE A 304 8.34 -2.76 14.14
C ILE A 304 8.83 -3.75 13.09
N GLY A 305 7.93 -4.59 12.56
CA GLY A 305 8.21 -5.59 11.55
C GLY A 305 8.82 -4.99 10.28
N LYS A 306 8.23 -3.90 9.77
CA LYS A 306 8.74 -3.20 8.58
C LYS A 306 10.17 -2.71 8.73
N ILE A 307 10.50 -2.12 9.89
CA ILE A 307 11.85 -1.62 10.18
C ILE A 307 12.82 -2.81 10.32
N GLY A 308 12.46 -3.80 11.14
CA GLY A 308 13.32 -4.95 11.43
C GLY A 308 13.61 -5.80 10.20
N VAL A 309 12.58 -6.19 9.45
CA VAL A 309 12.74 -6.95 8.21
C VAL A 309 13.37 -6.11 7.11
N GLY A 310 13.08 -4.80 7.04
CA GLY A 310 13.74 -3.89 6.12
C GLY A 310 15.27 -3.86 6.32
N PHE A 311 15.71 -3.82 7.58
CA PHE A 311 17.13 -3.92 7.94
C PHE A 311 17.75 -5.26 7.54
N VAL A 312 17.05 -6.37 7.81
CA VAL A 312 17.52 -7.72 7.42
C VAL A 312 17.62 -7.84 5.90
N ALA A 313 16.66 -7.27 5.17
CA ALA A 313 16.60 -7.31 3.71
C ALA A 313 17.76 -6.61 3.01
N ASP A 314 18.31 -5.56 3.62
CA ASP A 314 19.51 -4.91 3.10
C ASP A 314 20.75 -5.81 3.15
N LYS A 315 20.79 -6.80 4.05
CA LYS A 315 21.91 -7.74 4.20
C LYS A 315 21.68 -9.07 3.50
N TRP A 316 20.48 -9.63 3.62
CA TRP A 316 20.12 -10.96 3.10
C TRP A 316 19.54 -10.94 1.69
N GLY A 317 19.31 -9.75 1.13
CA GLY A 317 18.67 -9.56 -0.17
C GLY A 317 17.17 -9.35 -0.02
N ARG A 318 16.64 -8.42 -0.83
CA ARG A 318 15.25 -7.95 -0.76
C ARG A 318 14.26 -9.02 -1.21
N LEU A 319 14.54 -9.69 -2.32
CA LEU A 319 13.70 -10.80 -2.81
C LEU A 319 13.71 -12.01 -1.88
N ASN A 320 14.85 -12.31 -1.24
CA ASN A 320 14.94 -13.40 -0.27
C ASN A 320 14.08 -13.09 0.96
N SER A 321 14.20 -11.87 1.48
CA SER A 321 13.42 -11.44 2.65
C SER A 321 11.94 -11.35 2.34
N LEU A 322 11.57 -10.87 1.14
CA LEU A 322 10.19 -10.84 0.67
C LEU A 322 9.57 -12.25 0.60
N PHE A 323 10.32 -13.24 0.09
CA PHE A 323 9.87 -14.63 0.05
C PHE A 323 9.71 -15.22 1.46
N VAL A 324 10.70 -15.02 2.33
CA VAL A 324 10.67 -15.58 3.70
C VAL A 324 9.52 -14.98 4.51
N THR A 325 9.30 -13.67 4.45
CA THR A 325 8.23 -13.04 5.23
C THR A 325 6.84 -13.40 4.73
N THR A 326 6.65 -13.52 3.41
CA THR A 326 5.39 -14.01 2.83
C THR A 326 5.12 -15.46 3.22
N LEU A 327 6.15 -16.33 3.18
CA LEU A 327 6.02 -17.73 3.61
C LEU A 327 5.73 -17.86 5.11
N ILE A 328 6.40 -17.07 5.95
CA ILE A 328 6.12 -17.01 7.39
C ILE A 328 4.68 -16.54 7.64
N SER A 329 4.19 -15.56 6.87
CA SER A 329 2.80 -15.10 6.97
C SER A 329 1.79 -16.19 6.62
N THR A 330 2.08 -17.01 5.60
CA THR A 330 1.28 -18.21 5.28
C THR A 330 1.26 -19.19 6.45
N ALA A 331 2.43 -19.50 7.02
CA ALA A 331 2.55 -20.43 8.15
C ALA A 331 1.82 -19.89 9.40
N ILE A 332 1.90 -18.60 9.67
CA ILE A 332 1.18 -17.93 10.77
C ILE A 332 -0.33 -18.00 10.56
N THR A 333 -0.84 -17.72 9.35
CA THR A 333 -2.28 -17.80 9.06
C THR A 333 -2.80 -19.22 9.21
N PHE A 334 -2.10 -20.23 8.65
CA PHE A 334 -2.53 -21.63 8.77
C PHE A 334 -2.25 -22.26 10.14
N GLY A 335 -1.24 -21.79 10.86
CA GLY A 335 -0.80 -22.36 12.13
C GLY A 335 -1.44 -21.71 13.36
N LEU A 336 -1.90 -20.46 13.26
CA LEU A 336 -2.48 -19.73 14.40
C LEU A 336 -3.95 -19.36 14.16
N TRP A 337 -4.27 -18.72 13.03
CA TRP A 337 -5.66 -18.26 12.80
C TRP A 337 -6.59 -19.39 12.37
N LEU A 338 -6.16 -20.29 11.48
CA LEU A 338 -7.02 -21.39 11.06
C LEU A 338 -7.39 -22.28 12.27
N PRO A 339 -6.47 -22.69 13.15
CA PRO A 339 -6.83 -23.50 14.32
C PRO A 339 -7.73 -22.77 15.31
N SER A 340 -7.64 -21.45 15.44
CA SER A 340 -8.56 -20.69 16.31
C SER A 340 -10.00 -20.67 15.79
N THR A 341 -10.22 -20.95 14.49
CA THR A 341 -11.56 -21.09 13.90
C THR A 341 -12.13 -22.51 14.02
N LEU A 342 -11.35 -23.48 14.48
CA LEU A 342 -11.80 -24.86 14.65
C LEU A 342 -12.63 -25.02 15.94
N ASP A 343 -13.34 -26.13 16.05
CA ASP A 343 -14.17 -26.47 17.20
C ASP A 343 -13.30 -26.90 18.40
N ILE A 344 -12.64 -25.91 19.00
CA ILE A 344 -11.80 -26.05 20.19
C ILE A 344 -12.29 -25.06 21.26
N ASP A 345 -11.93 -25.31 22.51
CA ASP A 345 -12.32 -24.46 23.63
C ASP A 345 -11.96 -22.98 23.40
N VAL A 346 -12.80 -22.09 23.92
CA VAL A 346 -12.67 -20.63 23.73
C VAL A 346 -11.32 -20.10 24.20
N VAL A 347 -10.76 -20.66 25.29
CA VAL A 347 -9.49 -20.20 25.88
C VAL A 347 -8.29 -20.44 24.93
N PRO A 348 -8.04 -21.66 24.41
CA PRO A 348 -7.07 -21.89 23.35
C PRO A 348 -7.26 -21.00 22.11
N SER A 349 -8.49 -20.84 21.61
CA SER A 349 -8.78 -19.99 20.45
C SER A 349 -8.40 -18.53 20.67
N ARG A 350 -8.65 -18.01 21.87
CA ARG A 350 -8.22 -16.65 22.28
C ARG A 350 -6.70 -16.49 22.24
N VAL A 351 -5.95 -17.44 22.79
CA VAL A 351 -4.48 -17.39 22.81
C VAL A 351 -3.91 -17.43 21.39
N LEU A 352 -4.43 -18.33 20.56
CA LEU A 352 -4.04 -18.45 19.15
C LEU A 352 -4.33 -17.16 18.37
N PHE A 353 -5.48 -16.54 18.59
CA PHE A 353 -5.84 -15.29 17.92
C PHE A 353 -4.95 -14.12 18.36
N ILE A 354 -4.64 -14.00 19.65
CA ILE A 354 -3.69 -12.98 20.15
C ILE A 354 -2.31 -13.16 19.51
N ALA A 355 -1.80 -14.39 19.51
CA ALA A 355 -0.53 -14.72 18.88
C ALA A 355 -0.54 -14.41 17.38
N TYR A 356 -1.65 -14.71 16.71
CA TYR A 356 -1.86 -14.38 15.30
C TYR A 356 -1.83 -12.86 15.06
N SER A 357 -2.54 -12.04 15.84
CA SER A 357 -2.55 -10.58 15.66
C SER A 357 -1.14 -9.97 15.74
N ILE A 358 -0.33 -10.43 16.70
CA ILE A 358 1.06 -9.97 16.88
C ILE A 358 1.94 -10.45 15.73
N ALA A 359 1.93 -11.76 15.45
CA ALA A 359 2.81 -12.38 14.46
C ALA A 359 2.48 -11.92 13.03
N PHE A 360 1.18 -11.80 12.70
CA PHE A 360 0.73 -11.28 11.41
C PHE A 360 1.17 -9.83 11.22
N GLY A 361 1.05 -8.97 12.25
CA GLY A 361 1.60 -7.61 12.19
C GLY A 361 3.11 -7.60 11.91
N LEU A 362 3.88 -8.40 12.63
CA LEU A 362 5.34 -8.46 12.48
C LEU A 362 5.81 -8.95 11.10
N PHE A 363 5.15 -9.97 10.52
CA PHE A 363 5.66 -10.67 9.34
C PHE A 363 4.86 -10.49 8.06
N ALA A 364 3.57 -10.16 8.12
CA ALA A 364 2.79 -9.85 6.92
C ALA A 364 3.07 -8.42 6.45
N SER A 365 3.10 -7.43 7.32
CA SER A 365 3.30 -6.03 6.88
C SER A 365 4.65 -5.68 6.24
N PRO A 366 5.79 -6.34 6.56
CA PRO A 366 7.07 -6.09 5.91
C PRO A 366 7.08 -6.26 4.40
N TYR A 367 6.25 -7.14 3.81
CA TYR A 367 6.26 -7.29 2.36
C TYR A 367 5.85 -5.95 1.70
N VAL A 368 4.98 -5.15 2.32
CA VAL A 368 4.56 -3.82 1.79
C VAL A 368 5.77 -2.90 1.67
N ALA A 369 6.70 -2.96 2.64
CA ALA A 369 7.92 -2.18 2.63
C ALA A 369 8.94 -2.67 1.60
N LEU A 370 9.04 -4.00 1.47
CA LEU A 370 9.98 -4.61 0.54
C LEU A 370 9.50 -4.54 -0.91
N PHE A 371 8.20 -4.46 -1.17
CA PHE A 371 7.60 -4.47 -2.50
C PHE A 371 8.24 -3.43 -3.46
N PRO A 372 8.18 -2.11 -3.21
CA PRO A 372 8.79 -1.12 -4.10
C PRO A 372 10.30 -1.32 -4.22
N THR A 373 10.98 -1.71 -3.15
CA THR A 373 12.44 -1.95 -3.18
C THR A 373 12.82 -3.13 -4.07
N SER A 374 11.99 -4.18 -4.09
CA SER A 374 12.19 -5.37 -4.90
C SER A 374 11.96 -5.09 -6.38
N LEU A 375 11.04 -4.17 -6.71
CA LEU A 375 10.79 -3.78 -8.10
C LEU A 375 11.96 -2.98 -8.69
N VAL A 376 12.58 -2.09 -7.90
CA VAL A 376 13.82 -1.41 -8.32
C VAL A 376 14.93 -2.42 -8.62
N GLU A 377 15.01 -3.51 -7.85
CA GLU A 377 16.02 -4.57 -8.07
C GLU A 377 15.73 -5.40 -9.33
N LEU A 378 14.47 -5.70 -9.61
CA LEU A 378 14.06 -6.56 -10.71
C LEU A 378 14.06 -5.87 -12.08
N PHE A 379 13.62 -4.60 -12.13
CA PHE A 379 13.35 -3.88 -13.39
C PHE A 379 14.29 -2.69 -13.62
N GLY A 380 15.15 -2.39 -12.64
CA GLY A 380 16.02 -1.22 -12.65
C GLY A 380 15.27 0.10 -12.42
N PRO A 381 16.00 1.19 -12.16
CA PRO A 381 15.41 2.50 -11.84
C PRO A 381 14.65 3.14 -13.02
N ALA A 382 14.98 2.78 -14.27
CA ALA A 382 14.35 3.35 -15.46
C ALA A 382 12.85 2.99 -15.58
N HIS A 383 12.54 1.69 -15.50
CA HIS A 383 11.17 1.17 -15.64
C HIS A 383 10.42 1.09 -14.31
N PHE A 384 11.10 1.33 -13.18
CA PHE A 384 10.54 1.14 -11.84
C PHE A 384 9.21 1.87 -11.65
N ALA A 385 9.11 3.17 -11.97
CA ALA A 385 7.93 3.96 -11.67
C ALA A 385 6.66 3.54 -12.47
N SER A 386 6.80 3.08 -13.72
CA SER A 386 5.68 2.56 -14.52
C SER A 386 5.26 1.17 -14.06
N VAL A 387 6.23 0.28 -13.81
CA VAL A 387 6.00 -1.06 -13.24
C VAL A 387 5.35 -0.95 -11.86
N ASN A 388 5.86 -0.10 -10.98
CA ASN A 388 5.36 0.14 -9.64
C ASN A 388 3.88 0.59 -9.70
N GLY A 389 3.57 1.59 -10.51
CA GLY A 389 2.20 2.04 -10.71
C GLY A 389 1.26 0.91 -11.16
N CYS A 390 1.65 0.15 -12.19
CA CYS A 390 0.84 -0.94 -12.74
C CYS A 390 0.59 -2.06 -11.70
N LEU A 391 1.63 -2.47 -10.98
CA LEU A 391 1.49 -3.53 -9.98
C LEU A 391 0.71 -3.08 -8.74
N TYR A 392 0.84 -1.82 -8.31
CA TYR A 392 -0.03 -1.25 -7.27
C TYR A 392 -1.49 -1.18 -7.73
N MET A 393 -1.76 -0.87 -9.00
CA MET A 393 -3.12 -0.92 -9.54
C MET A 393 -3.70 -2.34 -9.45
N ALA A 394 -2.96 -3.34 -9.92
CA ALA A 394 -3.37 -4.74 -9.84
C ALA A 394 -3.64 -5.17 -8.39
N ARG A 395 -2.77 -4.75 -7.46
CA ARG A 395 -2.92 -4.98 -6.03
C ARG A 395 -4.19 -4.32 -5.46
N GLY A 396 -4.51 -3.10 -5.89
CA GLY A 396 -5.72 -2.39 -5.50
C GLY A 396 -7.00 -3.05 -6.01
N ILE A 397 -7.01 -3.49 -7.27
CA ILE A 397 -8.13 -4.26 -7.86
C ILE A 397 -8.30 -5.59 -7.13
N ALA A 398 -7.20 -6.29 -6.85
CA ALA A 398 -7.24 -7.55 -6.14
C ALA A 398 -7.75 -7.39 -4.70
N ALA A 399 -7.39 -6.31 -4.01
CA ALA A 399 -7.94 -6.00 -2.68
C ALA A 399 -9.45 -5.72 -2.71
N LEU A 400 -9.91 -5.00 -3.75
CA LEU A 400 -11.33 -4.68 -3.97
C LEU A 400 -12.18 -5.94 -4.19
N ILE A 401 -11.62 -6.96 -4.82
CA ILE A 401 -12.30 -8.24 -5.07
C ILE A 401 -12.13 -9.19 -3.87
N GLY A 402 -10.91 -9.27 -3.32
CA GLY A 402 -10.55 -10.22 -2.29
C GLY A 402 -11.32 -10.03 -0.99
N THR A 403 -11.50 -8.78 -0.53
CA THR A 403 -12.18 -8.51 0.75
C THR A 403 -13.67 -8.87 0.71
N PRO A 404 -14.46 -8.46 -0.31
CA PRO A 404 -15.86 -8.89 -0.44
C PRO A 404 -16.01 -10.41 -0.64
N VAL A 405 -15.13 -11.04 -1.42
CA VAL A 405 -15.15 -12.51 -1.59
C VAL A 405 -14.89 -13.21 -0.25
N ALA A 406 -13.94 -12.72 0.54
CA ALA A 406 -13.72 -13.18 1.91
C ALA A 406 -14.97 -13.05 2.78
N GLY A 407 -15.62 -11.88 2.74
CA GLY A 407 -16.86 -11.63 3.48
C GLY A 407 -18.00 -12.58 3.07
N ALA A 408 -18.12 -12.88 1.77
CA ALA A 408 -19.12 -13.83 1.26
C ALA A 408 -18.84 -15.29 1.67
N LEU A 409 -17.60 -15.62 2.02
CA LEU A 409 -17.23 -16.94 2.55
C LEU A 409 -17.56 -17.11 4.04
N ILE A 410 -17.93 -16.04 4.74
CA ILE A 410 -18.39 -16.11 6.12
C ILE A 410 -19.79 -16.73 6.13
N MET A 411 -19.91 -17.90 6.74
CA MET A 411 -21.18 -18.66 6.75
C MET A 411 -22.25 -17.97 7.61
N ARG A 412 -23.52 -18.39 7.45
CA ARG A 412 -24.71 -17.76 8.05
C ARG A 412 -24.68 -17.62 9.59
N ASP A 413 -23.89 -18.42 10.28
CA ASP A 413 -23.78 -18.39 11.75
C ASP A 413 -22.61 -17.50 12.21
N VAL A 414 -22.74 -16.19 11.94
CA VAL A 414 -21.68 -15.18 12.07
C VAL A 414 -21.15 -15.04 13.51
N ASP A 415 -21.91 -15.52 14.49
CA ASP A 415 -21.56 -15.46 15.91
C ASP A 415 -20.56 -16.55 16.32
N SER A 416 -20.32 -17.54 15.46
CA SER A 416 -19.38 -18.64 15.70
C SER A 416 -17.98 -18.37 15.10
N PRO A 417 -16.89 -18.77 15.79
CA PRO A 417 -15.54 -18.72 15.19
C PRO A 417 -15.42 -19.56 13.90
N GLN A 418 -16.22 -20.61 13.79
CA GLN A 418 -16.24 -21.54 12.65
C GLN A 418 -16.71 -20.86 11.36
N ALA A 419 -17.56 -19.84 11.44
CA ALA A 419 -18.01 -19.08 10.29
C ALA A 419 -16.86 -18.46 9.49
N TYR A 420 -15.73 -18.16 10.14
CA TYR A 420 -14.56 -17.54 9.53
C TYR A 420 -13.59 -18.55 8.90
N ARG A 421 -13.81 -19.86 9.06
CA ARG A 421 -12.88 -20.90 8.59
C ARG A 421 -12.57 -20.80 7.10
N SER A 422 -13.60 -20.71 6.26
CA SER A 422 -13.44 -20.63 4.78
C SER A 422 -12.70 -19.37 4.35
N MET A 423 -12.97 -18.25 5.03
CA MET A 423 -12.27 -16.98 4.82
C MET A 423 -10.79 -17.11 5.17
N THR A 424 -10.47 -17.71 6.33
CA THR A 424 -9.09 -17.93 6.78
C THR A 424 -8.32 -18.86 5.84
N ILE A 425 -8.95 -19.93 5.33
CA ILE A 425 -8.35 -20.81 4.31
C ILE A 425 -8.03 -20.03 3.03
N MET A 426 -8.95 -19.19 2.56
CA MET A 426 -8.72 -18.35 1.39
C MET A 426 -7.52 -17.41 1.59
N VAL A 427 -7.45 -16.71 2.72
CA VAL A 427 -6.31 -15.82 3.04
C VAL A 427 -5.00 -16.60 3.06
N GLY A 428 -4.95 -17.75 3.74
CA GLY A 428 -3.75 -18.59 3.79
C GLY A 428 -3.33 -19.10 2.41
N ALA A 429 -4.28 -19.53 1.59
CA ALA A 429 -4.03 -20.02 0.23
C ALA A 429 -3.51 -18.91 -0.70
N LEU A 430 -4.08 -17.70 -0.62
CA LEU A 430 -3.62 -16.55 -1.38
C LEU A 430 -2.21 -16.11 -0.96
N LEU A 431 -1.88 -16.13 0.34
CA LEU A 431 -0.53 -15.86 0.81
C LEU A 431 0.47 -16.94 0.37
N ALA A 432 0.05 -18.21 0.35
CA ALA A 432 0.87 -19.31 -0.16
C ALA A 432 1.15 -19.15 -1.67
N ALA A 433 0.11 -18.85 -2.46
CA ALA A 433 0.22 -18.57 -3.88
C ALA A 433 1.13 -17.35 -4.14
N ALA A 434 0.99 -16.29 -3.34
CA ALA A 434 1.87 -15.14 -3.38
C ALA A 434 3.33 -15.51 -3.15
N SER A 435 3.62 -16.34 -2.15
CA SER A 435 4.96 -16.85 -1.84
C SER A 435 5.55 -17.63 -3.04
N GLY A 436 4.75 -18.45 -3.69
CA GLY A 436 5.11 -19.13 -4.95
C GLY A 436 5.43 -18.15 -6.08
N GLY A 437 4.64 -17.08 -6.23
CA GLY A 437 4.90 -16.01 -7.20
C GLY A 437 6.20 -15.24 -6.92
N VAL A 438 6.52 -14.94 -5.65
CA VAL A 438 7.80 -14.32 -5.28
C VAL A 438 8.97 -15.24 -5.60
N LEU A 439 8.83 -16.54 -5.30
CA LEU A 439 9.86 -17.53 -5.61
C LEU A 439 10.09 -17.63 -7.12
N TRP A 440 9.02 -17.63 -7.92
CA TRP A 440 9.13 -17.62 -9.38
C TRP A 440 9.87 -16.37 -9.88
N ALA A 441 9.51 -15.18 -9.40
CA ALA A 441 10.20 -13.94 -9.76
C ALA A 441 11.69 -13.97 -9.39
N ARG A 442 12.02 -14.59 -8.25
CA ARG A 442 13.41 -14.79 -7.80
C ARG A 442 14.20 -15.73 -8.71
N ILE A 443 13.59 -16.83 -9.15
CA ILE A 443 14.23 -17.79 -10.08
C ILE A 443 14.52 -17.11 -11.41
N GLU A 444 13.55 -16.36 -11.95
CA GLU A 444 13.74 -15.62 -13.21
C GLU A 444 14.73 -14.46 -13.07
N ASN A 445 14.98 -13.93 -11.87
CA ASN A 445 16.01 -12.91 -11.66
C ASN A 445 17.44 -13.45 -11.66
N ARG A 446 17.61 -14.76 -11.41
CA ARG A 446 18.93 -15.43 -11.44
C ARG A 446 19.30 -15.96 -12.82
N ARG A 447 18.32 -16.06 -13.72
CA ARG A 447 18.50 -16.32 -15.15
C ARG A 447 18.79 -15.01 -15.85
#